data_AF-A0A0D6AHC7-F1
#
_entry.id   AF-A0A0D6AHC7-F1
#
_cell.length_a   1.000
_cell.length_b   1.000
_cell.length_c   1.000
_cell.angle_alpha   90.00
_cell.angle_beta   90.00
_cell.angle_gamma   90.00
#
_symmetry.space_group_name_H-M   'P 1'
#
loop_
_entity.id
_entity.type
_entity.pdbx_description
1 polymer ?
#
loop_
_entity_poly.entity_id
_entity_poly.type
_entity_poly.pdbx_seq_one_letter_code
_entity_poly.pdbx_strand_id
1 'polypeptide(L)'
;MKLYISYGNQDSNQWEILTEFNLQSLSNQNFISIVKEEILVLNSQIIILPNDEKLEITVSYAKANRGISLCVISNNKTLIYVGGFKSCETGYDPSIIFLTPKGLHLSLMVGN
;
A
#
# COMPACT_ATOMS: atom_id res chain seq x y z
N MET A 1 -8.96 1.27 -8.05
CA MET A 1 -8.17 0.71 -6.96
C MET A 1 -6.90 1.52 -6.79
N LYS A 2 -6.70 2.05 -5.60
CA LYS A 2 -5.57 2.88 -5.21
C LYS A 2 -4.96 2.36 -3.91
N LEU A 3 -3.71 2.71 -3.68
CA LEU A 3 -3.09 2.71 -2.37
C LEU A 3 -3.25 4.11 -1.80
N TYR A 4 -3.97 4.24 -0.70
CA TYR A 4 -4.04 5.46 0.10
C TYR A 4 -3.05 5.34 1.26
N ILE A 5 -2.28 6.38 1.48
CA ILE A 5 -1.27 6.45 2.54
C ILE A 5 -1.64 7.59 3.46
N SER A 6 -1.86 7.29 4.72
CA SER A 6 -2.17 8.28 5.75
C SER A 6 -1.21 8.14 6.92
N TYR A 7 -0.94 9.24 7.61
CA TYR A 7 -0.16 9.23 8.85
C TYR A 7 -0.99 9.78 10.00
N GLY A 8 -0.67 9.34 11.22
CA GLY A 8 -1.25 9.92 12.43
C GLY A 8 -0.55 11.22 12.76
N ASN A 9 -1.24 12.35 12.59
CA ASN A 9 -0.75 13.66 13.00
C ASN A 9 -1.08 13.87 14.49
N GLN A 10 -0.03 14.04 15.31
CA GLN A 10 -0.17 14.23 16.75
C GLN A 10 -0.71 15.60 17.13
N ASP A 11 -0.42 16.64 16.33
CA ASP A 11 -0.86 18.00 16.59
C ASP A 11 -2.37 18.15 16.33
N SER A 12 -2.86 17.56 15.24
CA SER A 12 -4.30 17.57 14.90
C SER A 12 -5.08 16.43 15.56
N ASN A 13 -4.38 15.42 16.10
CA ASN A 13 -4.95 14.18 16.64
C ASN A 13 -5.87 13.45 15.64
N GLN A 14 -5.50 13.51 14.35
CA GLN A 14 -6.26 12.93 13.25
C GLN A 14 -5.35 12.16 12.29
N TRP A 15 -5.96 11.27 11.50
CA TRP A 15 -5.30 10.69 10.34
C TRP A 15 -5.33 11.69 9.19
N GLU A 16 -4.16 11.98 8.63
CA GLU A 16 -4.02 12.88 7.48
C GLU A 16 -3.53 12.09 6.27
N ILE A 17 -4.17 12.33 5.12
CA ILE A 17 -3.78 11.71 3.86
C ILE A 17 -2.47 12.33 3.40
N LEU A 18 -1.43 11.51 3.30
CA LEU A 18 -0.14 11.91 2.75
C LEU A 18 -0.17 11.92 1.22
N THR A 19 -0.64 10.82 0.63
CA THR A 19 -0.66 10.64 -0.83
C THR A 19 -1.55 9.45 -1.22
N GLU A 20 -1.84 9.35 -2.51
CA GLU A 20 -2.50 8.21 -3.13
C GLU A 20 -1.77 7.77 -4.40
N PHE A 21 -1.77 6.46 -4.66
CA PHE A 21 -1.20 5.89 -5.88
C PHE A 21 -2.22 4.99 -6.57
N ASN A 22 -2.42 5.20 -7.87
CA ASN A 22 -3.21 4.28 -8.68
C ASN A 22 -2.44 2.97 -8.90
N LEU A 23 -3.07 1.83 -8.61
CA LEU A 23 -2.50 0.54 -8.98
C LEU A 23 -2.77 0.31 -10.48
N GLN A 24 -1.77 -0.20 -11.18
CA GLN A 24 -1.80 -0.42 -12.63
C GLN A 24 -1.89 -1.90 -12.94
N SER A 25 -2.56 -2.28 -14.03
CA SER A 25 -2.58 -3.69 -14.46
C SER A 25 -1.17 -4.22 -14.68
N LEU A 26 -0.91 -5.43 -14.22
CA LEU A 26 0.41 -6.06 -14.36
C LEU A 26 0.78 -6.21 -15.84
N SER A 27 1.72 -5.40 -16.34
CA SER A 27 2.15 -5.43 -17.74
C SER A 27 3.23 -6.50 -17.96
N ASN A 28 2.95 -7.77 -17.69
CA ASN A 28 3.88 -8.85 -17.99
C ASN A 28 3.37 -9.68 -19.19
N GLN A 29 4.19 -9.80 -20.23
CA GLN A 29 3.86 -10.50 -21.48
C GLN A 29 3.90 -12.04 -21.35
N ASN A 30 4.51 -12.55 -20.28
CA ASN A 30 4.70 -13.99 -20.06
C ASN A 30 3.56 -14.66 -19.26
N PHE A 31 2.59 -13.89 -18.78
CA PHE A 31 1.40 -14.43 -18.13
C PHE A 31 0.25 -14.58 -19.13
N ILE A 32 -0.56 -15.61 -18.96
CA ILE A 32 -1.79 -15.83 -19.73
C ILE A 32 -2.66 -14.57 -19.61
N SER A 33 -3.18 -14.04 -20.72
CA SER A 33 -3.91 -12.74 -20.75
C SER A 33 -4.99 -12.60 -19.67
N ILE A 34 -5.61 -13.70 -19.25
CA ILE A 34 -6.65 -13.75 -18.22
C ILE A 34 -6.13 -13.24 -16.85
N VAL A 35 -4.90 -13.58 -16.48
CA VAL A 35 -4.31 -13.16 -15.18
C VAL A 35 -3.89 -11.68 -15.20
N LYS A 36 -3.66 -11.14 -16.39
CA LYS A 36 -3.04 -9.83 -16.60
C LYS A 36 -3.95 -8.66 -16.21
N GLU A 37 -5.25 -8.80 -16.43
CA GLU A 37 -6.26 -7.78 -16.08
C GLU A 37 -6.80 -7.92 -14.65
N GLU A 38 -6.55 -9.09 -14.04
CA GLU A 38 -7.01 -9.42 -12.69
C GLU A 38 -6.03 -8.97 -11.60
N ILE A 39 -4.74 -8.81 -11.92
CA ILE A 39 -3.73 -8.34 -10.96
C ILE A 39 -3.39 -6.88 -11.23
N LEU A 40 -3.64 -6.04 -10.24
CA LEU A 40 -3.19 -4.65 -10.19
C LEU A 40 -1.96 -4.55 -9.29
N VAL A 41 -0.99 -3.73 -9.67
CA VAL A 41 0.26 -3.55 -8.96
C VAL A 41 0.62 -2.08 -8.78
N LEU A 42 1.24 -1.79 -7.64
CA LEU A 42 2.06 -0.61 -7.46
C LEU A 42 3.51 -1.08 -7.44
N ASN A 43 4.23 -0.81 -8.53
CA ASN A 43 5.68 -0.98 -8.57
C ASN A 43 6.32 -0.05 -7.53
N SER A 44 7.53 -0.38 -7.10
CA SER A 44 8.32 0.36 -6.10
C SER A 44 8.09 1.87 -6.18
N GLN A 45 7.41 2.40 -5.17
CA GLN A 45 7.22 3.84 -4.97
C GLN A 45 7.97 4.29 -3.73
N ILE A 46 8.72 5.36 -3.88
CA ILE A 46 9.37 6.04 -2.77
C ILE A 46 8.42 7.10 -2.23
N ILE A 47 8.23 7.11 -0.91
CA ILE A 47 7.58 8.19 -0.19
C ILE A 47 8.54 8.79 0.84
N ILE A 48 8.39 10.10 1.06
CA ILE A 48 9.08 10.84 2.12
C ILE A 48 8.00 11.27 3.11
N LEU A 49 8.15 10.87 4.36
CA LEU A 49 7.23 11.16 5.44
C LEU A 49 7.51 12.56 6.04
N PRO A 50 6.56 13.16 6.77
CA PRO A 50 6.75 14.46 7.43
C PRO A 50 7.93 14.53 8.43
N ASN A 51 8.41 13.39 8.92
CA ASN A 51 9.59 13.28 9.79
C ASN A 51 10.90 12.95 9.03
N ASP A 52 10.93 13.25 7.73
CA ASP A 52 12.05 12.99 6.81
C ASP A 52 12.47 11.51 6.75
N GLU A 53 11.55 10.59 7.06
CA GLU A 53 11.77 9.18 6.84
C GLU A 53 11.42 8.80 5.41
N LYS A 54 12.32 8.06 4.75
CA LYS A 54 12.10 7.56 3.39
C LYS A 54 11.68 6.09 3.47
N LEU A 55 10.52 5.79 2.88
CA LEU A 55 10.04 4.42 2.72
C LEU A 55 9.90 4.09 1.24
N GLU A 56 10.10 2.82 0.91
CA GLU A 56 9.76 2.24 -0.37
C GLU A 56 8.61 1.26 -0.19
N ILE A 57 7.57 1.39 -1.02
CA ILE A 57 6.35 0.60 -0.92
C ILE A 57 6.06 -0.10 -2.23
N THR A 58 5.70 -1.38 -2.15
CA THR A 58 5.12 -2.13 -3.26
C THR A 58 3.80 -2.75 -2.83
N VAL A 59 2.88 -2.86 -3.79
CA VAL A 59 1.54 -3.42 -3.57
C VAL A 59 1.17 -4.31 -4.72
N SER A 60 0.48 -5.41 -4.45
CA SER A 60 -0.34 -6.09 -5.44
C SER A 60 -1.75 -6.33 -4.92
N TYR A 61 -2.71 -6.28 -5.83
CA TYR A 61 -4.12 -6.56 -5.59
C TYR A 61 -4.63 -7.51 -6.67
N ALA A 62 -5.13 -8.68 -6.26
CA ALA A 62 -5.76 -9.65 -7.14
C ALA A 62 -7.28 -9.51 -7.05
N LYS A 63 -7.92 -9.02 -8.12
CA LYS A 63 -9.37 -8.78 -8.18
C LYS A 63 -10.19 -10.06 -7.96
N ALA A 64 -9.75 -11.18 -8.52
CA ALA A 64 -10.49 -12.45 -8.52
C ALA A 64 -10.87 -12.94 -7.12
N ASN A 65 -9.98 -12.72 -6.14
CA ASN A 65 -10.17 -13.17 -4.76
C ASN A 65 -9.99 -12.03 -3.72
N ARG A 66 -9.83 -10.79 -4.18
CA ARG A 66 -9.55 -9.61 -3.35
C ARG A 66 -8.27 -9.77 -2.51
N GLY A 67 -7.32 -10.56 -3.01
CA GLY A 67 -6.03 -10.77 -2.36
C GLY A 67 -5.19 -9.51 -2.40
N ILE A 68 -4.55 -9.17 -1.29
CA ILE A 68 -3.58 -8.08 -1.18
C ILE A 68 -2.21 -8.64 -0.80
N SER A 69 -1.15 -8.04 -1.34
CA SER A 69 0.21 -8.17 -0.83
C SER A 69 0.81 -6.77 -0.70
N LEU A 70 1.46 -6.50 0.44
CA LEU A 70 2.07 -5.23 0.77
C LEU A 70 3.49 -5.47 1.26
N CYS A 71 4.45 -4.74 0.69
CA CYS A 71 5.82 -4.70 1.18
C CYS A 71 6.20 -3.24 1.48
N VAL A 72 6.82 -3.02 2.63
CA VAL A 72 7.38 -1.73 3.02
C VAL A 72 8.85 -1.94 3.37
N ILE A 73 9.72 -1.18 2.73
CA ILE A 73 11.17 -1.22 2.89
C ILE A 73 11.66 0.13 3.42
N SER A 74 12.57 0.10 4.39
CA SER A 74 13.29 1.28 4.87
C SER A 74 14.78 0.95 4.94
N ASN A 75 15.63 1.82 4.38
CA ASN A 75 17.09 1.63 4.37
C ASN A 75 17.52 0.23 3.89
N ASN A 76 16.92 -0.25 2.79
CA ASN A 76 17.15 -1.58 2.21
C ASN A 76 16.80 -2.77 3.13
N LYS A 77 16.01 -2.54 4.19
CA LYS A 77 15.48 -3.58 5.07
C LYS A 77 13.96 -3.64 4.94
N THR A 78 13.43 -4.85 4.77
CA THR A 78 11.98 -5.09 4.82
C THR A 78 11.48 -4.83 6.23
N LEU A 79 10.58 -3.85 6.37
CA LEU A 79 9.88 -3.57 7.63
C LEU A 79 8.60 -4.39 7.74
N ILE A 80 7.84 -4.42 6.65
CA ILE A 80 6.56 -5.11 6.54
C ILE A 80 6.58 -5.94 5.27
N TYR A 81 6.17 -7.20 5.38
CA TYR A 81 5.79 -8.00 4.23
C TYR A 81 4.61 -8.86 4.61
N VAL A 82 3.42 -8.44 4.18
CA VAL A 82 2.16 -9.08 4.57
C VAL A 82 1.30 -9.34 3.36
N GLY A 83 0.57 -10.44 3.42
CA GLY A 83 -0.48 -10.78 2.48
C GLY A 83 -1.79 -11.01 3.22
N GLY A 84 -2.90 -10.84 2.52
CA GLY A 84 -4.23 -11.05 3.09
C GLY A 84 -5.31 -10.95 2.03
N PHE A 85 -6.56 -10.84 2.48
CA PHE A 85 -7.73 -10.69 1.62
C PHE A 85 -8.59 -9.56 2.15
N LYS A 86 -9.09 -8.69 1.27
CA LYS A 86 -10.08 -7.69 1.67
C LYS A 86 -11.49 -8.29 1.66
N SER A 87 -12.26 -7.96 2.69
CA SER A 87 -13.68 -8.30 2.78
C SER A 87 -14.49 -7.64 1.64
N CYS A 88 -14.17 -6.38 1.30
CA CYS A 88 -14.80 -5.61 0.23
C CYS A 88 -13.81 -4.61 -0.41
N GLU A 89 -14.13 -4.16 -1.64
CA GLU A 89 -13.29 -3.20 -2.38
C GLU A 89 -13.60 -1.74 -2.04
N THR A 90 -14.81 -1.48 -1.57
CA THR A 90 -15.33 -0.14 -1.25
C THR A 90 -15.22 0.20 0.24
N GLY A 91 -14.76 -0.73 1.07
CA GLY A 91 -14.54 -0.50 2.49
C GLY A 91 -13.30 0.35 2.70
N TYR A 92 -13.43 1.37 3.56
CA TYR A 92 -12.35 2.29 3.90
C TYR A 92 -11.48 1.80 5.08
N ASP A 93 -11.49 0.49 5.33
CA ASP A 93 -10.73 -0.12 6.40
C ASP A 93 -9.25 -0.24 6.00
N PRO A 94 -8.31 0.21 6.84
CA PRO A 94 -6.91 0.15 6.53
C PRO A 94 -6.44 -1.29 6.38
N SER A 95 -5.61 -1.53 5.37
CA SER A 95 -5.04 -2.84 5.12
C SER A 95 -3.95 -3.16 6.14
N ILE A 96 -3.16 -2.16 6.56
CA ILE A 96 -2.24 -2.24 7.69
C ILE A 96 -2.15 -0.89 8.42
N ILE A 97 -1.87 -0.95 9.72
CA ILE A 97 -1.43 0.19 10.53
C ILE A 97 -0.16 -0.24 11.28
N PHE A 98 0.88 0.59 11.25
CA PHE A 98 2.13 0.31 11.95
C PHE A 98 2.86 1.58 12.37
N LEU A 99 3.82 1.44 13.29
CA LEU A 99 4.73 2.51 13.70
C LEU A 99 6.04 2.39 12.92
N THR A 100 6.49 3.48 12.28
CA THR A 100 7.76 3.48 11.57
C THR A 100 8.97 3.57 12.51
N PRO A 101 10.18 3.21 12.04
CA PRO A 101 11.41 3.35 12.82
C PRO A 101 11.65 4.74 13.44
N LYS A 102 11.29 5.84 12.74
CA LYS A 102 11.37 7.20 13.30
C LYS A 102 10.12 7.64 14.10
N GLY A 103 9.20 6.72 14.41
CA GLY A 103 8.10 6.95 15.34
C GLY A 103 6.83 7.57 14.75
N LEU A 104 6.62 7.49 13.43
CA LEU A 104 5.36 7.96 12.83
C LEU A 104 4.38 6.80 12.66
N HIS A 105 3.13 6.98 13.08
CA HIS A 105 2.08 6.00 12.80
C HIS A 105 1.65 6.15 11.34
N LEU A 106 1.64 5.04 10.61
CA LEU A 106 1.29 4.96 9.20
C LEU A 106 0.16 3.97 8.99
N SER A 107 -0.78 4.37 8.14
CA SER A 107 -1.91 3.57 7.69
C SER A 107 -1.81 3.43 6.18
N LEU A 108 -1.80 2.19 5.69
CA LEU A 108 -1.86 1.88 4.26
C LEU A 108 -3.20 1.22 3.97
N MET A 109 -3.93 1.76 3.00
CA MET A 109 -5.22 1.25 2.58
C MET A 109 -5.23 0.95 1.09
N VAL A 110 -5.51 -0.30 0.73
CA VAL A 110 -5.85 -0.66 -0.65
C VAL A 110 -7.37 -0.61 -0.77
N GLY A 111 -7.90 0.22 -1.67
CA GLY A 111 -9.35 0.41 -1.85
C GLY A 111 -9.68 1.19 -3.14
N ASN A 112 -10.96 1.24 -3.49
CA ASN A 112 -11.44 2.07 -4.61
C ASN A 112 -11.68 3.51 -4.15
#